data_AF-G1VTM6-F1
#
_entry.id   AF-G1VTM6-F1
#
_cell.length_a   1.000
_cell.length_b   1.000
_cell.length_c   1.000
_cell.angle_alpha   90.00
_cell.angle_beta   90.00
_cell.angle_gamma   90.00
#
_symmetry.space_group_name_H-M   'P 1'
#
loop_
_entity.id
_entity.type
_entity.pdbx_description
1 polymer ?
#
loop_
_entity_poly.entity_id
_entity_poly.type
_entity_poly.pdbx_seq_one_letter_code
_entity_poly.pdbx_strand_id
1 'polypeptide(L)'
;MTLKMATPNGVKVLIRSVDDAIKVFNNPKSETVKMFVLTNSIQDALKIATNCKVESINVANVGRFEAASEKKQLNADVGCTPKELEALKEIAKLDMETIHWVIPTNPKISVKKLLENN
;
A
#
# COMPACT_ATOMS: atom_id res chain seq x y z
N MET A 1 -0.01 2.53 20.29
CA MET A 1 0.04 3.92 20.82
C MET A 1 0.99 4.81 20.02
N THR A 2 2.16 4.32 19.59
CA THR A 2 3.19 5.11 18.88
C THR A 2 2.70 5.83 17.61
N LEU A 3 1.94 5.17 16.74
CA LEU A 3 1.43 5.81 15.51
C LEU A 3 0.57 7.06 15.77
N LYS A 4 -0.17 7.07 16.89
CA LYS A 4 -0.99 8.23 17.28
C LYS A 4 -0.14 9.43 17.71
N MET A 5 1.03 9.15 18.32
CA MET A 5 2.00 10.19 18.69
C MET A 5 2.80 10.71 17.50
N ALA A 6 3.02 9.87 16.48
CA ALA A 6 3.70 10.22 15.24
C ALA A 6 2.79 10.93 14.21
N THR A 7 1.49 11.05 14.50
CA THR A 7 0.54 11.68 13.59
C THR A 7 0.79 13.19 13.56
N PRO A 8 0.88 13.83 12.38
CA PRO A 8 1.06 15.28 12.27
C PRO A 8 -0.06 16.06 12.97
N ASN A 9 0.28 17.25 13.47
CA ASN A 9 -0.69 18.13 14.09
C ASN A 9 -1.84 18.48 13.13
N GLY A 10 -3.07 18.41 13.62
CA GLY A 10 -4.28 18.67 12.84
C GLY A 10 -4.78 17.50 11.99
N VAL A 11 -4.06 16.38 11.93
CA VAL A 11 -4.49 15.17 11.22
C VAL A 11 -5.14 14.18 12.18
N LYS A 12 -6.31 13.65 11.82
CA LYS A 12 -6.96 12.57 12.58
C LYS A 12 -6.41 11.22 12.14
N VAL A 13 -6.11 10.35 13.09
CA VAL A 13 -5.67 8.98 12.83
C VAL A 13 -6.71 7.97 13.31
N LEU A 14 -7.00 6.98 12.48
CA LEU A 14 -7.80 5.82 12.84
C LEU A 14 -6.94 4.57 12.62
N ILE A 15 -6.88 3.70 13.63
CA ILE A 15 -6.19 2.42 13.56
C ILE A 15 -7.25 1.34 13.69
N ARG A 16 -7.39 0.49 12.67
CA ARG A 16 -8.45 -0.50 12.54
C ARG A 16 -7.90 -1.78 11.91
N SER A 17 -8.64 -2.87 12.08
CA SER A 17 -8.48 -4.07 11.26
C SER A 17 -8.82 -3.73 9.79
N VAL A 18 -8.34 -4.54 8.85
CA VAL A 18 -8.65 -4.35 7.43
C VAL A 18 -10.15 -4.44 7.17
N ASP A 19 -10.83 -5.41 7.80
CA ASP A 19 -12.28 -5.61 7.62
C ASP A 19 -13.10 -4.44 8.15
N ASP A 20 -12.71 -3.85 9.28
CA ASP A 20 -13.38 -2.67 9.82
C ASP A 20 -13.07 -1.41 9.00
N ALA A 21 -11.86 -1.30 8.45
CA ALA A 21 -11.50 -0.22 7.55
C ALA A 21 -12.38 -0.25 6.27
N ILE A 22 -12.59 -1.43 5.68
CA ILE A 22 -13.48 -1.62 4.51
C ILE A 22 -14.91 -1.13 4.83
N LYS A 23 -15.45 -1.47 6.01
CA LYS A 23 -16.78 -0.97 6.44
C LYS A 23 -16.81 0.55 6.56
N VAL A 24 -15.73 1.17 7.02
CA VAL A 24 -15.63 2.63 7.14
C VAL A 24 -15.56 3.28 5.76
N PHE A 25 -14.76 2.75 4.84
CA PHE A 25 -14.60 3.31 3.49
C PHE A 25 -15.88 3.23 2.67
N ASN A 26 -16.65 2.15 2.82
CA ASN A 26 -17.93 1.96 2.15
C ASN A 26 -19.11 2.64 2.85
N ASN A 27 -18.88 3.35 3.97
CA ASN A 27 -19.92 4.13 4.61
C ASN A 27 -20.17 5.43 3.82
N PRO A 28 -21.43 5.76 3.45
CA PRO A 28 -21.74 6.98 2.69
C PRO A 28 -21.23 8.27 3.35
N LYS A 29 -21.11 8.30 4.68
CA LYS A 29 -20.57 9.46 5.42
C LYS A 29 -19.08 9.71 5.14
N SER A 30 -18.36 8.69 4.67
CA SER A 30 -16.93 8.74 4.39
C SER A 30 -16.60 9.26 2.99
N GLU A 31 -17.58 9.34 2.07
CA GLU A 31 -17.34 9.71 0.67
C GLU A 31 -16.71 11.10 0.49
N THR A 32 -17.02 12.03 1.39
CA THR A 32 -16.50 13.41 1.35
C THR A 32 -15.16 13.58 2.06
N VAL A 33 -14.69 12.54 2.77
CA VAL A 33 -13.48 12.59 3.58
C VAL A 33 -12.30 12.06 2.78
N LYS A 34 -11.29 12.91 2.55
CA LYS A 34 -10.03 12.46 1.96
C LYS A 34 -9.24 11.64 2.98
N MET A 35 -8.94 10.40 2.64
CA MET A 35 -8.22 9.47 3.52
C MET A 35 -6.88 9.08 2.90
N PHE A 36 -5.84 9.08 3.71
CA PHE A 36 -4.54 8.50 3.37
C PHE A 36 -4.40 7.21 4.17
N VAL A 37 -4.38 6.08 3.47
CA VAL A 37 -4.44 4.74 4.09
C VAL A 37 -3.05 4.12 4.07
N LEU A 38 -2.61 3.67 5.25
CA LEU A 38 -1.38 2.90 5.41
C LEU A 38 -1.75 1.45 5.72
N THR A 39 -1.17 0.51 4.98
CA THR A 39 -1.31 -0.93 5.22
C THR A 39 0.02 -1.52 5.66
N ASN A 40 -0.03 -2.64 6.38
CA ASN A 40 1.16 -3.34 6.81
C ASN A 40 1.76 -4.23 5.71
N SER A 41 0.93 -4.65 4.74
CA SER A 41 1.31 -5.58 3.69
C SER A 41 0.68 -5.22 2.34
N ILE A 42 1.21 -5.85 1.27
CA ILE A 42 0.69 -5.73 -0.10
C ILE A 42 -0.71 -6.39 -0.18
N GLN A 43 -0.90 -7.49 0.54
CA GLN A 43 -2.14 -8.26 0.56
C GLN A 43 -3.29 -7.45 1.17
N ASP A 44 -3.02 -6.70 2.23
CA ASP A 44 -4.03 -5.82 2.84
C ASP A 44 -4.43 -4.69 1.88
N ALA A 45 -3.47 -4.11 1.17
CA ALA A 45 -3.75 -3.08 0.17
C ALA A 45 -4.61 -3.63 -0.98
N LEU A 46 -4.26 -4.82 -1.48
CA LEU A 46 -5.03 -5.54 -2.50
C LEU A 46 -6.45 -5.86 -2.02
N LYS A 47 -6.60 -6.34 -0.78
CA LYS A 47 -7.91 -6.63 -0.18
C LYS A 47 -8.78 -5.36 -0.12
N ILE A 48 -8.21 -4.22 0.26
CA ILE A 48 -8.95 -2.96 0.29
C ILE A 48 -9.32 -2.52 -1.13
N ALA A 49 -8.37 -2.52 -2.06
CA ALA A 49 -8.58 -2.07 -3.43
C ALA A 49 -9.62 -2.91 -4.20
N THR A 50 -9.79 -4.18 -3.85
CA THR A 50 -10.81 -5.07 -4.45
C THR A 50 -12.20 -4.91 -3.84
N ASN A 51 -12.32 -4.28 -2.66
CA ASN A 51 -13.58 -4.15 -1.92
C ASN A 51 -14.07 -2.70 -1.75
N CYS A 52 -13.25 -1.72 -2.12
CA CYS A 52 -13.50 -0.31 -1.94
C CYS A 52 -13.05 0.48 -3.18
N LYS A 53 -13.64 1.66 -3.37
CA LYS A 53 -13.15 2.62 -4.37
C LYS A 53 -11.84 3.24 -3.86
N VAL A 54 -10.75 3.00 -4.57
CA VAL A 54 -9.42 3.56 -4.26
C VAL A 54 -8.91 4.32 -5.48
N GLU A 55 -8.32 5.49 -5.29
CA GLU A 55 -7.81 6.33 -6.39
C GLU A 55 -6.45 5.85 -6.90
N SER A 56 -5.54 5.51 -5.98
CA SER A 56 -4.20 5.05 -6.30
C SER A 56 -3.61 4.16 -5.21
N ILE A 57 -2.64 3.33 -5.57
CA ILE A 57 -1.84 2.53 -4.65
C ILE A 57 -0.37 2.90 -4.83
N ASN A 58 0.30 3.21 -3.72
CA ASN A 58 1.73 3.44 -3.67
C ASN A 58 2.44 2.30 -2.91
N VAL A 59 3.28 1.55 -3.61
CA VAL A 59 4.14 0.51 -3.05
C VAL A 59 5.49 1.15 -2.74
N ALA A 60 5.64 1.76 -1.57
CA ALA A 60 6.86 2.50 -1.21
C ALA A 60 7.95 1.60 -0.61
N ASN A 61 7.68 0.98 0.53
CA ASN A 61 8.63 0.13 1.24
C ASN A 61 7.98 -1.19 1.58
N VAL A 62 8.56 -2.29 1.07
CA VAL A 62 8.10 -3.65 1.38
C VAL A 62 9.32 -4.51 1.65
N GLY A 63 9.30 -5.22 2.78
CA GLY A 63 10.32 -6.19 3.13
C GLY A 63 11.74 -5.65 3.35
N ARG A 64 11.96 -4.33 3.25
CA ARG A 64 13.27 -3.65 3.34
C ARG A 64 14.08 -4.00 4.60
N PHE A 65 13.40 -4.24 5.72
CA PHE A 65 14.04 -4.46 7.02
C PHE A 65 13.90 -5.89 7.55
N GLU A 66 13.21 -6.78 6.83
CA GLU A 66 13.06 -8.16 7.32
C GLU A 66 13.98 -9.10 6.54
N ALA A 67 14.90 -9.74 7.27
CA ALA A 67 15.82 -10.76 6.78
C ALA A 67 15.07 -12.08 6.55
N ALA A 68 14.18 -12.12 5.55
CA ALA A 68 13.58 -13.37 5.11
C ALA A 68 14.48 -13.99 4.03
N SER A 69 14.81 -15.26 4.19
CA SER A 69 15.70 -16.04 3.29
C SER A 69 15.14 -16.24 1.89
N GLU A 70 13.83 -16.00 1.67
CA GLU A 70 13.12 -16.31 0.42
C GLU A 70 12.50 -15.07 -0.25
N LYS A 71 13.07 -13.88 -0.02
CA LYS A 71 12.60 -12.66 -0.70
C LYS A 71 13.24 -12.50 -2.06
N LYS A 72 12.43 -12.27 -3.09
CA LYS A 72 12.89 -11.73 -4.37
C LYS A 72 13.01 -10.22 -4.22
N GLN A 73 14.23 -9.70 -4.31
CA GLN A 73 14.48 -8.27 -4.33
C GLN A 73 14.05 -7.70 -5.69
N LEU A 74 13.20 -6.68 -5.70
CA LEU A 74 12.81 -5.97 -6.92
C LEU A 74 13.66 -4.72 -7.13
N ASN A 75 13.90 -3.96 -6.05
CA ASN A 75 14.83 -2.82 -6.00
C ASN A 75 15.30 -2.60 -4.55
N ALA A 76 16.01 -1.52 -4.25
CA ALA A 76 16.52 -1.26 -2.89
C ALA A 76 15.44 -1.11 -1.80
N ASP A 77 14.21 -0.77 -2.16
CA ASP A 77 13.12 -0.45 -1.23
C ASP A 77 12.03 -1.52 -1.15
N VAL A 78 12.00 -2.43 -2.13
CA VAL A 78 10.96 -3.45 -2.31
C VAL A 78 11.61 -4.82 -2.46
N GLY A 79 11.47 -5.65 -1.43
CA GLY A 79 11.77 -7.07 -1.44
C GLY A 79 10.53 -7.86 -1.04
N CYS A 80 10.08 -8.75 -1.93
CA CYS A 80 8.82 -9.48 -1.77
C CYS A 80 9.07 -10.96 -1.55
N THR A 81 8.38 -11.55 -0.59
CA THR A 81 8.18 -13.01 -0.53
C THR A 81 7.35 -13.50 -1.72
N PRO A 82 7.31 -14.81 -2.02
CA PRO A 82 6.51 -15.34 -3.14
C PRO A 82 5.03 -14.91 -3.06
N LYS A 83 4.44 -14.93 -1.85
CA LYS A 83 3.06 -14.51 -1.61
C LYS A 83 2.84 -13.02 -1.87
N GLU A 84 3.78 -12.18 -1.46
CA GLU A 84 3.73 -10.73 -1.72
C GLU A 84 3.92 -10.42 -3.20
N LEU A 85 4.76 -11.19 -3.89
CA LEU A 85 4.99 -11.03 -5.32
C LEU A 85 3.73 -11.37 -6.14
N GLU A 86 2.98 -12.39 -5.74
CA GLU A 86 1.67 -12.71 -6.34
C GLU A 86 0.68 -11.57 -6.13
N ALA A 87 0.54 -11.07 -4.90
CA ALA A 87 -0.33 -9.93 -4.61
C ALA A 87 0.10 -8.67 -5.39
N LEU A 88 1.40 -8.43 -5.54
CA LEU A 88 1.91 -7.28 -6.29
C LEU A 88 1.58 -7.39 -7.79
N LYS A 89 1.62 -8.61 -8.35
CA LYS A 89 1.18 -8.86 -9.74
C LYS A 89 -0.32 -8.63 -9.91
N GLU A 90 -1.14 -8.95 -8.91
CA GLU A 90 -2.57 -8.63 -8.93
C GLU A 90 -2.81 -7.13 -8.87
N ILE A 91 -2.12 -6.42 -7.97
CA ILE A 91 -2.16 -4.95 -7.92
C ILE A 91 -1.80 -4.33 -9.26
N ALA A 92 -0.77 -4.83 -9.93
CA ALA A 92 -0.35 -4.34 -11.24
C ALA A 92 -1.42 -4.52 -12.34
N LYS A 93 -2.41 -5.41 -12.15
CA LYS A 93 -3.50 -5.64 -13.11
C LYS A 93 -4.73 -4.79 -12.84
N LEU A 94 -4.83 -4.12 -11.69
CA LEU A 94 -5.95 -3.27 -11.35
C LEU A 94 -6.04 -2.08 -12.32
N ASP A 95 -7.26 -1.68 -12.66
CA ASP A 95 -7.53 -0.53 -13.52
C ASP A 95 -7.49 0.78 -12.72
N MET A 96 -6.32 1.07 -12.15
CA MET A 96 -6.06 2.27 -11.34
C MET A 96 -4.58 2.61 -11.32
N GLU A 97 -4.22 3.81 -10.83
CA GLU A 97 -2.82 4.20 -10.71
C GLU A 97 -2.12 3.36 -9.64
N THR A 98 -1.12 2.58 -10.06
CA THR A 98 -0.26 1.79 -9.16
C THR A 98 1.20 2.18 -9.37
N ILE A 99 1.79 2.78 -8.34
CA ILE A 99 3.14 3.37 -8.40
C ILE A 99 4.03 2.85 -7.29
N HIS A 100 5.34 2.94 -7.53
CA HIS A 100 6.40 2.87 -6.54
C HIS A 100 6.98 4.28 -6.39
N TRP A 101 6.81 4.86 -5.21
CA TRP A 101 7.24 6.23 -4.92
C TRP A 101 7.57 6.39 -3.43
N VAL A 102 8.86 6.42 -3.09
CA VAL A 102 9.33 6.42 -1.70
C VAL A 102 9.22 7.79 -1.05
N ILE A 103 9.67 8.84 -1.75
CA ILE A 103 9.60 10.24 -1.28
C ILE A 103 9.18 11.16 -2.43
N PRO A 104 8.56 12.32 -2.13
CA PRO A 104 8.01 13.20 -3.16
C PRO A 104 9.00 13.73 -4.21
N THR A 105 10.29 13.81 -3.86
CA THR A 105 11.36 14.28 -4.75
C THR A 105 11.87 13.20 -5.71
N ASN A 106 11.54 11.92 -5.47
CA ASN A 106 11.95 10.83 -6.36
C ASN A 106 11.03 10.77 -7.58
N PRO A 107 11.48 10.21 -8.71
CA PRO A 107 10.59 9.91 -9.83
C PRO A 107 9.57 8.84 -9.43
N LYS A 108 8.33 8.99 -9.90
CA LYS A 108 7.31 7.93 -9.82
C LYS A 108 7.64 6.82 -10.82
N ILE A 109 7.58 5.57 -10.39
CA ILE A 109 7.76 4.39 -11.24
C ILE A 109 6.46 3.59 -11.20
N SER A 110 5.97 3.05 -12.32
CA SER A 110 4.79 2.18 -12.28
C SER A 110 5.12 0.82 -11.65
N VAL A 111 4.16 0.21 -10.95
CA VAL A 111 4.37 -1.14 -10.38
C VAL A 111 4.63 -2.18 -11.48
N LYS A 112 4.02 -2.02 -12.67
CA LYS A 112 4.32 -2.85 -13.84
C LYS A 112 5.79 -2.80 -14.22
N LYS A 113 6.36 -1.60 -14.34
CA LYS A 113 7.79 -1.42 -14.66
C LYS A 113 8.69 -1.95 -13.54
N LEU A 114 8.27 -1.85 -12.29
CA LEU A 114 8.99 -2.43 -11.15
C LEU A 114 9.08 -3.97 -11.26
N LEU A 115 8.04 -4.63 -11.76
CA LEU A 115 8.00 -6.07 -11.97
C LEU A 115 8.79 -6.54 -13.20
N GLU A 116 8.90 -5.71 -14.24
CA GLU A 116 9.61 -6.03 -15.50
C GLU A 116 11.14 -6.05 -15.36
N ASN A 117 11.70 -5.30 -14.40
CA ASN A 117 13.15 -5.19 -14.19
C ASN A 117 13.81 -6.44 -13.57
N ASN A 118 13.13 -7.60 -13.50
CA ASN A 118 13.68 -8.86 -12.95
C ASN A 118 13.16 -10.15 -13.61
#